data_AF-A0A9P8IDJ8-F1
#
_entry.id   AF-A0A9P8IDJ8-F1
#
_cell.length_a   1.000
_cell.length_b   1.000
_cell.length_c   1.000
_cell.angle_alpha   90.00
_cell.angle_beta   90.00
_cell.angle_gamma   90.00
#
_symmetry.space_group_name_H-M   'P 1'
#
loop_
_entity.id
_entity.type
_entity.pdbx_description
1 polymer ?
#
loop_
_entity_poly.entity_id
_entity_poly.type
_entity_poly.pdbx_seq_one_letter_code
_entity_poly.pdbx_strand_id
1 'polypeptide(L)'
;MGNSSSSKITGTRSPGGQCYPRLEIDAFCQDAVSLNLFLLALAELQGNGSDNLKNKWSWFSISGIHASPAVQYDGVGGRALTDNLQLNGRPYQIREEGGEAGQGYCTHGSVLLVYGVAFEQAIQDKMKAIARNFGGAARNEYLEAADKFRLPFWNPFQARNFEHPDDRPVMGISLIFCVKKVRVKEPGSREWTTIDNPLYSYVYPTDEQLSEASLTGNAYTAFLNGIGTDTCTTRNSPADQPSVSDHLSLQKKLIRDMNPAIPGPGDGDGAWVPGSAFDPGAFVGAGMKAKLYA
;
A
#
# COMPACT_ATOMS: atom_id res chain seq x y z
N MET A 1 -16.23 2.07 35.25
CA MET A 1 -16.36 1.04 34.19
C MET A 1 -16.60 1.76 32.88
N GLY A 2 -15.53 2.05 32.14
CA GLY A 2 -15.62 2.74 30.85
C GLY A 2 -16.08 1.75 29.77
N ASN A 3 -17.13 2.11 29.05
CA ASN A 3 -17.69 1.32 27.96
C ASN A 3 -16.71 1.34 26.77
N SER A 4 -15.71 0.45 26.79
CA SER A 4 -14.81 0.25 25.66
C SER A 4 -15.54 -0.57 24.60
N SER A 5 -16.19 0.10 23.66
CA SER A 5 -16.66 -0.57 22.45
C SER A 5 -15.42 -0.96 21.62
N SER A 6 -14.97 -2.20 21.76
CA SER A 6 -14.06 -2.80 20.79
C SER A 6 -14.68 -2.61 19.39
N SER A 7 -13.94 -1.95 18.51
CA SER A 7 -14.43 -1.69 17.15
C SER A 7 -14.09 -2.90 16.30
N LYS A 8 -15.09 -3.71 16.00
CA LYS A 8 -14.93 -4.94 15.24
C LYS A 8 -14.29 -4.66 13.88
N ILE A 9 -13.23 -5.41 13.55
CA ILE A 9 -12.75 -5.55 12.18
C ILE A 9 -13.72 -6.49 11.46
N THR A 10 -14.51 -5.95 10.55
CA THR A 10 -15.49 -6.68 9.74
C THR A 10 -15.10 -6.74 8.26
N GLY A 11 -14.05 -6.01 7.88
CA GLY A 11 -13.74 -5.71 6.48
C GLY A 11 -14.71 -4.70 5.89
N THR A 12 -14.63 -4.51 4.57
CA THR A 12 -15.47 -3.58 3.82
C THR A 12 -16.95 -3.96 3.89
N ARG A 13 -17.81 -2.95 3.92
CA ARG A 13 -19.27 -3.11 3.90
C ARG A 13 -19.81 -2.58 2.59
N SER A 14 -20.15 -3.49 1.68
CA SER A 14 -20.85 -3.16 0.45
C SER A 14 -22.36 -3.40 0.61
N PRO A 15 -23.24 -2.58 -0.02
CA PRO A 15 -24.68 -2.81 -0.01
C PRO A 15 -25.04 -4.23 -0.43
N GLY A 16 -26.02 -4.84 0.26
CA GLY A 16 -26.49 -6.19 -0.05
C GLY A 16 -25.45 -7.31 0.18
N GLY A 17 -24.31 -7.04 0.82
CA GLY A 17 -23.26 -8.03 1.02
C GLY A 17 -22.46 -8.35 -0.24
N GLN A 18 -22.53 -7.48 -1.26
CA GLN A 18 -21.85 -7.71 -2.52
C GLN A 18 -20.32 -7.75 -2.36
N CYS A 19 -19.69 -8.72 -3.03
CA CYS A 19 -18.24 -8.84 -3.04
C CYS A 19 -17.67 -8.23 -4.32
N TYR A 20 -16.66 -7.38 -4.16
CA TYR A 20 -15.90 -6.80 -5.26
C TYR A 20 -14.45 -7.33 -5.21
N PRO A 21 -13.75 -7.43 -6.35
CA PRO A 21 -12.37 -7.89 -6.38
C PRO A 21 -11.42 -6.79 -5.89
N ARG A 22 -10.29 -7.20 -5.29
CA ARG A 22 -9.10 -6.34 -5.23
C ARG A 22 -8.52 -6.26 -6.64
N LEU A 23 -8.39 -5.05 -7.16
CA LEU A 23 -7.78 -4.82 -8.47
C LEU A 23 -6.27 -4.64 -8.32
N GLU A 24 -5.54 -4.96 -9.39
CA GLU A 24 -4.14 -4.58 -9.48
C GLU A 24 -4.05 -3.04 -9.55
N ILE A 25 -3.03 -2.44 -8.93
CA ILE A 25 -2.96 -0.99 -8.72
C ILE A 25 -3.00 -0.18 -10.02
N ASP A 26 -2.37 -0.64 -11.10
CA ASP A 26 -2.38 0.07 -12.38
C ASP A 26 -3.79 0.04 -13.00
N ALA A 27 -4.48 -1.10 -12.89
CA ALA A 27 -5.88 -1.23 -13.31
C ALA A 27 -6.83 -0.38 -12.44
N PHE A 28 -6.61 -0.33 -11.12
CA PHE A 28 -7.38 0.52 -10.21
C PHE A 28 -7.23 2.01 -10.54
N CYS A 29 -6.01 2.44 -10.89
CA CYS A 29 -5.71 3.83 -11.24
C CYS A 29 -6.41 4.30 -12.54
N GLN A 30 -6.95 3.39 -13.36
CA GLN A 30 -7.72 3.75 -14.56
C GLN A 30 -9.10 4.35 -14.20
N ASP A 31 -9.65 4.05 -13.03
CA ASP A 31 -10.88 4.66 -12.54
C ASP A 31 -10.56 5.95 -11.76
N ALA A 32 -10.78 7.10 -12.41
CA ALA A 32 -10.48 8.42 -11.85
C ALA A 32 -11.29 8.74 -10.59
N VAL A 33 -12.53 8.26 -10.48
CA VAL A 33 -13.41 8.51 -9.32
C VAL A 33 -12.88 7.72 -8.13
N SER A 34 -12.68 6.41 -8.32
CA SER A 34 -12.14 5.53 -7.28
C SER A 34 -10.76 5.98 -6.83
N LEU A 35 -9.87 6.34 -7.77
CA LEU A 35 -8.53 6.83 -7.46
C LEU A 35 -8.58 8.16 -6.68
N ASN A 36 -9.40 9.13 -7.12
CA ASN A 36 -9.52 10.41 -6.42
C ASN A 36 -9.93 10.23 -4.97
N LEU A 37 -10.98 9.42 -4.74
CA LEU A 37 -11.51 9.19 -3.41
C LEU A 37 -10.55 8.38 -2.53
N PHE A 38 -9.84 7.42 -3.12
CA PHE A 38 -8.80 6.66 -2.42
C PHE A 38 -7.65 7.55 -1.95
N LEU A 39 -7.13 8.42 -2.82
CA LEU A 39 -6.04 9.34 -2.47
C LEU A 39 -6.45 10.33 -1.38
N LEU A 40 -7.66 10.91 -1.47
CA LEU A 40 -8.20 11.78 -0.41
C LEU A 40 -8.34 11.04 0.93
N ALA A 41 -8.90 9.83 0.90
CA ALA A 41 -9.08 9.04 2.12
C ALA A 41 -7.75 8.64 2.76
N LEU A 42 -6.78 8.22 1.94
CA LEU A 42 -5.46 7.85 2.43
C LEU A 42 -4.72 9.05 3.01
N ALA A 43 -4.78 10.22 2.35
CA ALA A 43 -4.20 11.45 2.85
C ALA A 43 -4.79 11.87 4.21
N GLU A 44 -6.12 11.79 4.38
CA GLU A 44 -6.75 12.07 5.67
C GLU A 44 -6.32 11.08 6.77
N LEU A 45 -6.23 9.79 6.46
CA LEU A 45 -5.78 8.77 7.40
C LEU A 45 -4.32 8.93 7.81
N GLN A 46 -3.49 9.49 6.93
CA GLN A 46 -2.08 9.78 7.16
C GLN A 46 -1.83 11.15 7.83
N GLY A 47 -2.86 11.95 8.12
CA GLY A 47 -2.68 13.25 8.76
C GLY A 47 -2.07 13.16 10.16
N ASN A 48 -1.12 14.03 10.51
CA ASN A 48 -0.48 14.05 11.84
C ASN A 48 -1.15 15.02 12.83
N GLY A 49 -2.43 15.36 12.60
CA GLY A 49 -3.21 16.15 13.56
C GLY A 49 -3.51 15.35 14.83
N SER A 50 -3.54 16.03 15.98
CA SER A 50 -3.75 15.43 17.31
C SER A 50 -4.92 14.43 17.37
N ASP A 51 -6.07 14.78 16.79
CA ASP A 51 -7.25 13.89 16.79
C ASP A 51 -7.08 12.65 15.89
N ASN A 52 -6.35 12.78 14.77
CA ASN A 52 -6.06 11.63 13.93
C ASN A 52 -5.03 10.71 14.59
N LEU A 53 -3.99 11.25 15.21
CA LEU A 53 -2.99 10.44 15.93
C LEU A 53 -3.60 9.65 17.09
N LYS A 54 -4.58 10.21 17.82
CA LYS A 54 -5.34 9.50 18.87
C LYS A 54 -6.31 8.44 18.32
N ASN A 55 -6.68 8.54 17.05
CA ASN A 55 -7.63 7.63 16.44
C ASN A 55 -6.94 6.28 16.17
N LYS A 56 -7.47 5.20 16.75
CA LYS A 56 -6.96 3.84 16.49
C LYS A 56 -7.04 3.42 15.01
N TRP A 57 -7.93 4.03 14.22
CA TRP A 57 -8.07 3.75 12.80
C TRP A 57 -7.18 4.62 11.90
N SER A 58 -6.32 5.48 12.47
CA SER A 58 -5.37 6.26 11.66
C SER A 58 -4.30 5.37 11.05
N TRP A 59 -3.67 5.87 9.99
CA TRP A 59 -2.56 5.18 9.35
C TRP A 59 -1.43 4.87 10.34
N PHE A 60 -1.10 5.83 11.20
CA PHE A 60 -0.07 5.69 12.24
C PHE A 60 -0.42 4.56 13.23
N SER A 61 -1.65 4.59 13.76
CA SER A 61 -2.11 3.60 14.76
C SER A 61 -2.21 2.20 14.19
N ILE A 62 -2.81 2.04 13.00
CA ILE A 62 -2.89 0.72 12.36
C ILE A 62 -1.48 0.23 12.04
N SER A 63 -0.61 1.07 11.45
CA SER A 63 0.79 0.74 11.15
C SER A 63 1.57 0.24 12.38
N GLY A 64 1.34 0.86 13.54
CA GLY A 64 1.95 0.49 14.81
C GLY A 64 1.55 -0.89 15.35
N ILE A 65 0.49 -1.52 14.83
CA ILE A 65 0.17 -2.93 15.13
C ILE A 65 1.27 -3.86 14.60
N HIS A 66 1.95 -3.49 13.52
CA HIS A 66 2.97 -4.35 12.92
C HIS A 66 4.15 -4.55 13.87
N ALA A 67 4.71 -3.46 14.40
CA ALA A 67 5.88 -3.49 15.28
C ALA A 67 5.97 -2.22 16.15
N SER A 68 6.94 -1.35 15.86
CA SER A 68 7.18 -0.09 16.58
C SER A 68 6.03 0.91 16.38
N PRO A 69 5.67 1.72 17.38
CA PRO A 69 6.33 1.86 18.70
C PRO A 69 5.94 0.78 19.74
N ALA A 70 5.27 -0.31 19.35
CA ALA A 70 4.85 -1.41 20.23
C ALA A 70 3.99 -0.96 21.41
N VAL A 71 3.06 -0.05 21.12
CA VAL A 71 2.09 0.51 22.09
C VAL A 71 0.78 -0.28 22.10
N GLN A 72 -0.07 0.03 23.07
CA GLN A 72 -1.40 -0.58 23.19
C GLN A 72 -2.26 -0.25 21.96
N TYR A 73 -2.99 -1.24 21.44
CA TYR A 73 -3.96 -1.09 20.36
C TYR A 73 -5.28 -1.77 20.75
N ASP A 74 -6.39 -1.05 20.63
CA ASP A 74 -7.76 -1.51 20.98
C ASP A 74 -7.85 -2.21 22.36
N GLY A 75 -7.11 -1.73 23.35
CA GLY A 75 -7.09 -2.28 24.70
C GLY A 75 -6.12 -3.46 24.90
N VAL A 76 -5.51 -3.99 23.84
CA VAL A 76 -4.52 -5.07 23.90
C VAL A 76 -3.12 -4.49 24.02
N GLY A 77 -2.26 -5.03 24.89
CA GLY A 77 -0.90 -4.53 25.07
C GLY A 77 0.00 -4.84 23.87
N GLY A 78 0.91 -3.91 23.51
CA GLY A 78 1.81 -4.04 22.35
C GLY A 78 2.81 -5.19 22.41
N ARG A 79 2.96 -5.82 23.58
CA ARG A 79 3.79 -7.01 23.82
C ARG A 79 2.96 -8.26 24.15
N ALA A 80 1.64 -8.23 23.97
CA ALA A 80 0.74 -9.29 24.42
C ALA A 80 1.13 -10.69 23.92
N LEU A 81 1.66 -10.81 22.69
CA LEU A 81 2.17 -12.08 22.18
C LEU A 81 3.40 -12.56 22.97
N THR A 82 4.39 -11.69 23.14
CA THR A 82 5.61 -11.97 23.90
C THR A 82 5.29 -12.28 25.36
N ASP A 83 4.44 -11.48 26.00
CA ASP A 83 4.00 -11.68 27.38
C ASP A 83 3.27 -13.03 27.53
N ASN A 84 2.41 -13.40 26.57
CA ASN A 84 1.73 -14.69 26.57
C ASN A 84 2.69 -15.89 26.38
N LEU A 85 3.68 -15.76 25.50
CA LEU A 85 4.68 -16.81 25.28
C LEU A 85 5.58 -17.01 26.51
N GLN A 86 5.92 -15.92 27.22
CA GLN A 86 6.63 -15.98 28.50
C GLN A 86 5.79 -16.69 29.57
N LEU A 87 4.52 -16.28 29.74
CA LEU A 87 3.61 -16.85 30.74
C LEU A 87 3.34 -18.35 30.52
N ASN A 88 3.38 -18.83 29.27
CA ASN A 88 3.10 -20.23 28.93
C ASN A 88 4.35 -21.12 28.87
N GLY A 89 5.49 -20.67 29.41
CA GLY A 89 6.71 -21.48 29.50
C GLY A 89 7.30 -21.86 28.13
N ARG A 90 7.09 -21.02 27.10
CA ARG A 90 7.69 -21.18 25.76
C ARG A 90 8.69 -20.05 25.45
N PRO A 91 9.68 -19.77 26.34
CA PRO A 91 10.63 -18.68 26.12
C PRO A 91 11.52 -18.91 24.90
N TYR A 92 11.71 -20.15 24.43
CA TYR A 92 12.58 -20.47 23.29
C TYR A 92 12.10 -19.89 21.93
N GLN A 93 10.83 -19.48 21.82
CA GLN A 93 10.34 -18.73 20.65
C GLN A 93 10.63 -17.23 20.71
N ILE A 94 11.12 -16.76 21.86
CA ILE A 94 11.67 -15.42 22.07
C ILE A 94 13.17 -15.61 21.89
N ARG A 95 13.77 -14.99 20.86
CA ARG A 95 15.23 -15.06 20.70
C ARG A 95 15.87 -14.48 21.98
N GLU A 96 16.48 -15.34 22.80
CA GLU A 96 17.19 -14.92 24.02
C GLU A 96 18.50 -14.18 23.71
N GLU A 97 19.03 -14.28 22.47
CA GLU A 97 20.28 -13.63 22.08
C GLU A 97 20.02 -12.34 21.30
N GLY A 98 19.94 -11.21 22.02
CA GLY A 98 20.29 -9.87 21.53
C GLY A 98 19.47 -9.28 20.37
N GLY A 99 18.38 -9.92 19.94
CA GLY A 99 17.52 -9.42 18.86
C GLY A 99 16.14 -9.04 19.38
N GLU A 100 15.57 -7.98 18.82
CA GLU A 100 14.22 -7.43 19.03
C GLU A 100 13.08 -8.39 18.62
N ALA A 101 13.18 -9.68 18.95
CA ALA A 101 12.16 -10.67 18.67
C ALA A 101 10.91 -10.37 19.52
N GLY A 102 9.80 -10.02 18.85
CA GLY A 102 8.47 -9.94 19.46
C GLY A 102 8.02 -8.55 19.90
N GLN A 103 8.54 -7.48 19.30
CA GLN A 103 7.97 -6.13 19.47
C GLN A 103 6.89 -5.91 18.40
N GLY A 104 5.61 -6.04 18.77
CA GLY A 104 4.47 -5.90 17.87
C GLY A 104 3.48 -7.07 17.91
N TYR A 105 2.39 -6.93 17.17
CA TYR A 105 1.33 -7.95 17.09
C TYR A 105 1.53 -8.90 15.91
N CYS A 106 2.45 -8.58 14.99
CA CYS A 106 2.68 -9.35 13.77
C CYS A 106 3.39 -10.69 14.04
N THR A 107 2.96 -11.73 13.34
CA THR A 107 3.34 -13.14 13.48
C THR A 107 4.32 -13.55 12.38
N HIS A 108 5.56 -13.07 12.44
CA HIS A 108 6.61 -13.51 11.52
C HIS A 108 7.04 -14.96 11.80
N GLY A 109 7.30 -15.74 10.75
CA GLY A 109 7.69 -17.15 10.89
C GLY A 109 6.55 -18.08 11.32
N SER A 110 5.30 -17.64 11.16
CA SER A 110 4.08 -18.39 11.45
C SER A 110 3.15 -18.40 10.23
N VAL A 111 2.20 -19.34 10.21
CA VAL A 111 1.17 -19.43 9.16
C VAL A 111 0.02 -18.42 9.35
N LEU A 112 0.00 -17.65 10.44
CA LEU A 112 -1.12 -16.81 10.84
C LEU A 112 -0.90 -15.33 10.51
N LEU A 113 -0.91 -14.89 9.23
CA LEU A 113 -0.74 -13.48 8.86
C LEU A 113 -2.06 -12.83 8.42
N VAL A 114 -2.64 -11.93 9.24
CA VAL A 114 -3.86 -11.17 8.88
C VAL A 114 -3.71 -9.70 9.30
N TYR A 115 -3.59 -8.78 8.33
CA TYR A 115 -3.35 -7.36 8.62
C TYR A 115 -4.05 -6.40 7.66
N GLY A 116 -4.07 -6.71 6.36
CA GLY A 116 -4.61 -5.79 5.34
C GLY A 116 -6.10 -5.46 5.46
N VAL A 117 -6.91 -6.28 6.16
CA VAL A 117 -8.35 -6.05 6.32
C VAL A 117 -8.65 -4.81 7.18
N ALA A 118 -7.80 -4.51 8.16
CA ALA A 118 -7.96 -3.31 9.00
C ALA A 118 -7.76 -2.02 8.19
N PHE A 119 -6.71 -1.97 7.37
CA PHE A 119 -6.48 -0.87 6.44
C PHE A 119 -7.62 -0.71 5.45
N GLU A 120 -8.03 -1.79 4.80
CA GLU A 120 -9.10 -1.76 3.81
C GLU A 120 -10.41 -1.19 4.39
N GLN A 121 -10.77 -1.62 5.60
CA GLN A 121 -11.93 -1.10 6.32
C GLN A 121 -11.78 0.39 6.66
N ALA A 122 -10.66 0.80 7.25
CA ALA A 122 -10.42 2.20 7.62
C ALA A 122 -10.47 3.13 6.41
N ILE A 123 -9.86 2.71 5.30
CA ILE A 123 -9.88 3.45 4.03
C ILE A 123 -11.30 3.55 3.50
N GLN A 124 -12.05 2.45 3.43
CA GLN A 124 -13.43 2.50 2.94
C GLN A 124 -14.33 3.39 3.79
N ASP A 125 -14.25 3.28 5.12
CA ASP A 125 -15.04 4.11 6.04
C ASP A 125 -14.73 5.60 5.83
N LYS A 126 -13.45 5.93 5.62
CA LYS A 126 -13.01 7.29 5.30
C LYS A 126 -13.49 7.74 3.92
N MET A 127 -13.39 6.90 2.89
CA MET A 127 -13.91 7.18 1.55
C MET A 127 -15.40 7.51 1.60
N LYS A 128 -16.21 6.74 2.34
CA LYS A 128 -17.65 7.02 2.51
C LYS A 128 -17.91 8.34 3.24
N ALA A 129 -17.10 8.67 4.25
CA ALA A 129 -17.22 9.94 4.96
C ALA A 129 -16.96 11.13 4.02
N ILE A 130 -15.89 11.07 3.23
CA ILE A 130 -15.54 12.12 2.26
C ILE A 130 -16.58 12.20 1.14
N ALA A 131 -17.03 11.07 0.61
CA ALA A 131 -18.05 11.00 -0.44
C ALA A 131 -19.33 11.76 -0.06
N ARG A 132 -19.77 11.67 1.20
CA ARG A 132 -20.97 12.38 1.70
C ARG A 132 -20.86 13.89 1.65
N ASN A 133 -19.63 14.44 1.63
CA ASN A 133 -19.38 15.87 1.60
C ASN A 133 -19.45 16.45 0.18
N PHE A 134 -19.45 15.60 -0.86
CA PHE A 134 -19.72 16.07 -2.23
C PHE A 134 -21.20 16.46 -2.39
N GLY A 135 -21.45 17.41 -3.30
CA GLY A 135 -22.79 17.85 -3.66
C GLY A 135 -23.35 17.14 -4.89
N GLY A 136 -24.67 17.08 -5.00
CA GLY A 136 -25.37 16.67 -6.22
C GLY A 136 -25.04 15.24 -6.69
N ALA A 137 -24.90 15.07 -8.01
CA ALA A 137 -24.60 13.78 -8.64
C ALA A 137 -23.25 13.19 -8.22
N ALA A 138 -22.24 14.03 -8.00
CA ALA A 138 -20.90 13.60 -7.58
C ALA A 138 -20.94 12.85 -6.25
N ARG A 139 -21.82 13.23 -5.32
CA ARG A 139 -22.00 12.51 -4.05
C ARG A 139 -22.34 11.04 -4.26
N ASN A 140 -23.28 10.77 -5.16
CA ASN A 140 -23.76 9.42 -5.42
C ASN A 140 -22.69 8.59 -6.13
N GLU A 141 -22.01 9.20 -7.10
CA GLU A 141 -20.89 8.58 -7.82
C GLU A 141 -19.74 8.18 -6.88
N TYR A 142 -19.33 9.08 -5.97
CA TYR A 142 -18.29 8.78 -4.98
C TYR A 142 -18.75 7.78 -3.92
N LEU A 143 -20.02 7.79 -3.52
CA LEU A 143 -20.56 6.77 -2.60
C LEU A 143 -20.55 5.38 -3.24
N GLU A 144 -20.94 5.29 -4.52
CA GLU A 144 -20.89 4.04 -5.28
C GLU A 144 -19.45 3.53 -5.43
N ALA A 145 -18.49 4.42 -5.75
CA ALA A 145 -17.07 4.06 -5.78
C ALA A 145 -16.57 3.55 -4.42
N ALA A 146 -16.95 4.21 -3.32
CA ALA A 146 -16.60 3.76 -1.97
C ALA A 146 -17.22 2.41 -1.61
N ASP A 147 -18.46 2.15 -2.03
CA ASP A 147 -19.14 0.87 -1.81
C ASP A 147 -18.47 -0.29 -2.55
N LYS A 148 -17.88 -0.02 -3.72
CA LYS A 148 -17.13 -0.98 -4.54
C LYS A 148 -15.67 -1.16 -4.13
N PHE A 149 -15.14 -0.23 -3.33
CA PHE A 149 -13.72 -0.23 -2.97
C PHE A 149 -13.27 -1.54 -2.33
N ARG A 150 -12.09 -1.99 -2.76
CA ARG A 150 -11.24 -2.98 -2.13
C ARG A 150 -9.80 -2.49 -2.25
N LEU A 151 -8.95 -2.84 -1.29
CA LEU A 151 -7.58 -2.37 -1.26
C LEU A 151 -6.84 -2.90 -2.50
N PRO A 152 -6.34 -2.03 -3.39
CA PRO A 152 -5.61 -2.49 -4.56
C PRO A 152 -4.36 -3.27 -4.16
N PHE A 153 -3.98 -4.26 -4.97
CA PHE A 153 -2.73 -4.98 -4.77
C PHE A 153 -1.69 -4.56 -5.78
N TRP A 154 -0.42 -4.64 -5.41
CA TRP A 154 0.69 -4.49 -6.33
C TRP A 154 1.19 -5.87 -6.75
N ASN A 155 1.22 -6.13 -8.05
CA ASN A 155 1.85 -7.34 -8.58
C ASN A 155 3.33 -7.06 -8.92
N PRO A 156 4.31 -7.56 -8.14
CA PRO A 156 5.73 -7.36 -8.45
C PRO A 156 6.16 -8.14 -9.69
N PHE A 157 5.35 -9.12 -10.13
CA PHE A 157 5.57 -9.92 -11.32
C PHE A 157 4.73 -9.46 -12.52
N GLN A 158 4.19 -8.24 -12.49
CA GLN A 158 3.61 -7.60 -13.67
C GLN A 158 4.66 -6.79 -14.41
N ALA A 159 4.75 -7.03 -15.71
CA ALA A 159 5.56 -6.25 -16.61
C ALA A 159 4.91 -4.88 -16.81
N ARG A 160 5.69 -3.80 -16.71
CA ARG A 160 5.18 -2.41 -16.73
C ARG A 160 5.79 -1.54 -17.82
N ASN A 161 6.83 -2.00 -18.52
CA ASN A 161 7.31 -1.35 -19.73
C ASN A 161 7.27 -2.35 -20.89
N PHE A 162 6.64 -1.93 -21.99
CA PHE A 162 6.72 -2.55 -23.30
C PHE A 162 6.83 -1.42 -24.32
N GLU A 163 8.02 -0.87 -24.52
CA GLU A 163 8.20 0.17 -25.55
C GLU A 163 8.21 -0.47 -26.95
N HIS A 164 8.74 -1.69 -27.08
CA HIS A 164 8.72 -2.50 -28.30
C HIS A 164 8.25 -3.96 -28.07
N PRO A 165 7.62 -4.61 -29.07
CA PRO A 165 7.16 -6.01 -28.99
C PRO A 165 8.28 -7.01 -28.68
N ASP A 166 9.52 -6.68 -29.01
CA ASP A 166 10.72 -7.51 -28.78
C ASP A 166 11.41 -7.18 -27.45
N ASP A 167 10.93 -6.17 -26.71
CA ASP A 167 11.52 -5.81 -25.44
C ASP A 167 11.25 -6.89 -24.40
N ARG A 168 12.28 -7.18 -23.61
CA ARG A 168 12.11 -8.04 -22.45
C ARG A 168 11.18 -7.34 -21.46
N PRO A 169 10.17 -8.05 -20.90
CA PRO A 169 9.29 -7.46 -19.91
C PRO A 169 10.12 -6.92 -18.74
N VAL A 170 9.99 -5.63 -18.46
CA VAL A 170 10.60 -5.01 -17.28
C VAL A 170 9.61 -5.05 -16.14
N MET A 171 10.00 -5.76 -15.09
CA MET A 171 9.25 -5.79 -13.82
C MET A 171 9.55 -4.50 -13.08
N GLY A 172 8.52 -3.84 -12.58
CA GLY A 172 8.67 -2.50 -12.02
C GLY A 172 7.73 -2.22 -10.86
N ILE A 173 8.01 -1.12 -10.18
CA ILE A 173 7.08 -0.49 -9.24
C ILE A 173 6.05 0.29 -10.08
N SER A 174 4.78 0.27 -9.68
CA SER A 174 3.76 1.10 -10.36
C SER A 174 4.14 2.58 -10.32
N LEU A 175 3.87 3.29 -11.42
CA LEU A 175 4.18 4.72 -11.54
C LEU A 175 3.54 5.56 -10.43
N ILE A 176 2.36 5.15 -9.91
CA ILE A 176 1.70 5.85 -8.82
C ILE A 176 2.52 5.85 -7.53
N PHE A 177 3.42 4.90 -7.32
CA PHE A 177 4.31 4.89 -6.15
C PHE A 177 5.58 5.74 -6.38
N CYS A 178 5.85 6.18 -7.61
CA CYS A 178 7.08 6.90 -7.97
C CYS A 178 6.88 8.41 -8.11
N VAL A 179 5.64 8.90 -8.13
CA VAL A 179 5.35 10.34 -8.25
C VAL A 179 5.13 11.00 -6.89
N LYS A 180 5.82 12.11 -6.61
CA LYS A 180 5.76 12.79 -5.31
C LYS A 180 4.45 13.55 -5.06
N LYS A 181 3.84 14.06 -6.13
CA LYS A 181 2.65 14.90 -6.08
C LYS A 181 1.56 14.33 -6.98
N VAL A 182 0.31 14.46 -6.55
CA VAL A 182 -0.91 14.06 -7.27
C VAL A 182 -1.93 15.20 -7.20
N ARG A 183 -2.85 15.26 -8.15
CA ARG A 183 -4.00 16.15 -8.17
C ARG A 183 -5.25 15.39 -7.75
N VAL A 184 -6.02 16.00 -6.87
CA VAL A 184 -7.30 15.51 -6.37
C VAL A 184 -8.36 16.59 -6.49
N LYS A 185 -9.62 16.19 -6.52
CA LYS A 185 -10.78 17.07 -6.49
C LYS A 185 -11.45 16.93 -5.13
N GLU A 186 -11.33 17.97 -4.30
CA GLU A 186 -11.91 18.01 -2.96
C GLU A 186 -13.43 18.26 -2.99
N PRO A 187 -14.17 17.81 -1.96
CA PRO A 187 -15.57 18.15 -1.80
C PRO A 187 -15.82 19.66 -1.85
N GLY A 188 -16.77 20.09 -2.68
CA GLY A 188 -17.11 21.52 -2.84
C GLY A 188 -16.14 22.31 -3.73
N SER A 189 -14.98 21.76 -4.10
CA SER A 189 -14.07 22.39 -5.04
C SER A 189 -14.53 22.21 -6.49
N ARG A 190 -14.44 23.29 -7.26
CA ARG A 190 -14.59 23.24 -8.73
C ARG A 190 -13.29 22.83 -9.41
N GLU A 191 -12.16 23.14 -8.78
CA GLU A 191 -10.82 22.97 -9.32
C GLU A 191 -10.12 21.74 -8.73
N TRP A 192 -9.14 21.25 -9.47
CA TRP A 192 -8.21 20.23 -8.99
C TRP A 192 -7.13 20.89 -8.12
N THR A 193 -6.84 20.26 -6.99
CA THR A 193 -5.80 20.68 -6.04
C THR A 193 -4.65 19.70 -6.07
N THR A 194 -3.41 20.20 -6.01
CA THR A 194 -2.21 19.36 -5.89
C THR A 194 -1.91 19.05 -4.43
N ILE A 195 -1.76 17.78 -4.10
CA ILE A 195 -1.38 17.27 -2.77
C ILE A 195 -0.10 16.43 -2.86
N ASP A 196 0.57 16.21 -1.72
CA ASP A 196 1.55 15.12 -1.60
C ASP A 196 0.89 13.78 -1.86
N ASN A 197 1.57 12.91 -2.60
CA ASN A 197 1.05 11.60 -2.92
C ASN A 197 1.14 10.68 -1.69
N PRO A 198 0.01 10.29 -1.07
CA PRO A 198 0.03 9.44 0.11
C PRO A 198 0.50 8.00 -0.16
N LEU A 199 0.66 7.62 -1.44
CA LEU A 199 1.22 6.34 -1.87
C LEU A 199 2.74 6.39 -2.14
N TYR A 200 3.35 7.58 -2.15
CA TYR A 200 4.80 7.74 -2.38
C TYR A 200 5.60 7.52 -1.09
N SER A 201 5.17 8.18 -0.01
CA SER A 201 5.81 8.06 1.30
C SER A 201 4.86 8.50 2.41
N TYR A 202 5.00 7.93 3.60
CA TYR A 202 4.37 8.43 4.81
C TYR A 202 5.35 9.32 5.58
N VAL A 203 4.89 10.50 6.02
CA VAL A 203 5.67 11.41 6.87
C VAL A 203 5.24 11.18 8.31
N TYR A 204 6.17 10.71 9.14
CA TYR A 204 5.92 10.45 10.55
C TYR A 204 5.62 11.74 11.34
N PRO A 205 4.83 11.66 12.41
CA PRO A 205 4.56 12.81 13.28
C PRO A 205 5.85 13.27 13.97
N THR A 206 5.96 14.59 14.21
CA THR A 206 7.05 15.16 15.02
C THR A 206 6.82 14.89 16.52
N ASP A 207 7.87 15.08 17.33
CA ASP A 207 7.75 15.02 18.80
C ASP A 207 6.67 15.97 19.33
N GLU A 208 6.56 17.17 18.76
CA GLU A 208 5.52 18.14 19.11
C GLU A 208 4.12 17.63 18.78
N GLN A 209 3.91 17.07 17.59
CA GLN A 209 2.61 16.51 17.19
C GLN A 209 2.20 15.31 18.05
N LEU A 210 3.15 14.46 18.43
CA LEU A 210 2.90 13.36 19.36
C LEU A 210 2.57 13.87 20.76
N SER A 211 3.29 14.88 21.25
CA SER A 211 3.01 15.53 22.54
C SER A 211 1.63 16.17 22.58
N GLU A 212 1.24 16.90 21.52
CA GLU A 212 -0.11 17.46 21.35
C GLU A 212 -1.20 16.38 21.30
N ALA A 213 -0.87 15.20 20.80
CA ALA A 213 -1.77 14.03 20.81
C ALA A 213 -1.78 13.31 22.17
N SER A 214 -0.99 13.75 23.15
CA SER A 214 -0.74 13.05 24.42
C SER A 214 -0.17 11.64 24.23
N LEU A 215 0.50 11.40 23.09
CA LEU A 215 1.21 10.17 22.77
C LEU A 215 2.68 10.34 23.18
N THR A 216 2.92 10.30 24.49
CA THR A 216 4.25 10.53 25.07
C THR A 216 4.84 9.24 25.65
N GLY A 217 6.14 9.29 25.96
CA GLY A 217 6.85 8.22 26.65
C GLY A 217 7.94 7.55 25.81
N ASN A 218 8.77 6.77 26.49
CA ASN A 218 10.02 6.24 25.94
C ASN A 218 9.84 5.43 24.65
N ALA A 219 8.69 4.76 24.47
CA ALA A 219 8.39 3.99 23.26
C ALA A 219 8.29 4.87 22.00
N TYR A 220 7.62 6.03 22.10
CA TYR A 220 7.48 6.97 20.99
C TYR A 220 8.80 7.70 20.71
N THR A 221 9.50 8.12 21.76
CA THR A 221 10.83 8.75 21.61
C THR A 221 11.85 7.78 21.01
N ALA A 222 11.89 6.53 21.46
CA ALA A 222 12.77 5.52 20.90
C ALA A 222 12.43 5.21 19.44
N PHE A 223 11.13 5.16 19.11
CA PHE A 223 10.68 5.00 17.74
C PHE A 223 11.16 6.16 16.85
N LEU A 224 10.90 7.41 17.22
CA LEU A 224 11.32 8.56 16.41
C LEU A 224 12.84 8.66 16.27
N ASN A 225 13.60 8.38 17.32
CA ASN A 225 15.07 8.32 17.28
C ASN A 225 15.59 7.17 16.41
N GLY A 226 14.81 6.09 16.28
CA GLY A 226 15.13 4.92 15.46
C GLY A 226 14.70 5.04 14.00
N ILE A 227 13.94 6.07 13.62
CA ILE A 227 13.65 6.35 12.21
C ILE A 227 14.96 6.84 11.56
N GLY A 228 15.66 5.91 10.90
CA GLY A 228 16.76 6.27 10.01
C GLY A 228 16.28 7.19 8.89
N THR A 229 17.15 8.05 8.37
CA THR A 229 16.89 8.91 7.21
C THR A 229 16.78 8.14 5.88
N ASP A 230 16.70 6.81 5.93
CA ASP A 230 16.64 5.94 4.78
C ASP A 230 15.28 6.05 4.10
N THR A 231 15.16 7.08 3.28
CA THR A 231 14.20 7.15 2.19
C THR A 231 14.35 5.90 1.33
N CYS A 232 13.23 5.39 0.82
CA CYS A 232 13.19 4.37 -0.23
C CYS A 232 14.03 4.88 -1.43
N THR A 233 15.32 4.57 -1.45
CA THR A 233 16.19 4.84 -2.59
C THR A 233 15.95 3.72 -3.57
N THR A 234 14.95 3.91 -4.43
CA THR A 234 14.83 3.07 -5.61
C THR A 234 16.12 3.21 -6.41
N ARG A 235 16.74 2.08 -6.71
CA ARG A 235 17.88 1.94 -7.62
C ARG A 235 17.50 2.21 -9.09
N ASN A 236 16.51 3.08 -9.32
CA ASN A 236 16.13 3.57 -10.64
C ASN A 236 16.58 5.04 -10.71
N SER A 237 17.58 5.32 -11.54
CA SER A 237 18.23 6.62 -11.66
C SER A 237 17.24 7.79 -11.70
N PRO A 238 17.38 8.81 -10.83
CA PRO A 238 16.51 9.98 -10.73
C PRO A 238 16.47 10.92 -11.96
N ALA A 239 17.10 10.58 -13.07
CA ALA A 239 17.46 11.55 -14.10
C ALA A 239 16.28 12.07 -14.95
N ASP A 240 15.19 11.32 -15.10
CA ASP A 240 14.14 11.63 -16.10
C ASP A 240 12.69 11.63 -15.58
N GLN A 241 12.47 11.69 -14.27
CA GLN A 241 11.10 11.69 -13.73
C GLN A 241 10.56 13.12 -13.50
N PRO A 242 9.38 13.48 -14.05
CA PRO A 242 8.81 14.82 -13.86
C PRO A 242 8.44 15.07 -12.39
N SER A 243 8.69 16.30 -11.93
CA SER A 243 8.52 16.73 -10.53
C SER A 243 7.05 16.86 -10.07
N VAL A 244 6.09 16.76 -10.99
CA VAL A 244 4.65 16.91 -10.75
C VAL A 244 3.86 15.95 -11.66
N SER A 245 2.87 15.24 -11.10
CA SER A 245 1.91 14.45 -11.88
C SER A 245 0.84 15.34 -12.51
N ASP A 246 0.72 15.32 -13.84
CA ASP A 246 -0.55 15.59 -14.52
C ASP A 246 -1.31 14.26 -14.57
N HIS A 247 -2.40 14.13 -13.83
CA HIS A 247 -3.18 12.88 -13.76
C HIS A 247 -3.60 12.35 -15.13
N LEU A 248 -3.88 13.22 -16.10
CA LEU A 248 -4.19 12.81 -17.47
C LEU A 248 -2.94 12.29 -18.19
N SER A 249 -1.77 12.86 -17.96
CA SER A 249 -0.51 12.35 -18.51
C SER A 249 -0.02 11.09 -17.78
N LEU A 250 -0.25 10.96 -16.48
CA LEU A 250 0.02 9.77 -15.69
C LEU A 250 -0.91 8.63 -16.14
N GLN A 251 -2.21 8.91 -16.28
CA GLN A 251 -3.18 7.99 -16.87
C GLN A 251 -2.83 7.65 -18.32
N LYS A 252 -2.43 8.61 -19.15
CA LYS A 252 -1.99 8.34 -20.53
C LYS A 252 -0.71 7.50 -20.59
N LYS A 253 0.24 7.68 -19.65
CA LYS A 253 1.43 6.83 -19.52
C LYS A 253 1.04 5.43 -19.06
N LEU A 254 0.26 5.30 -17.99
CA LEU A 254 -0.28 4.03 -17.52
C LEU A 254 -1.12 3.32 -18.61
N ILE A 255 -1.91 4.05 -19.40
CA ILE A 255 -2.69 3.53 -20.54
C ILE A 255 -1.79 3.15 -21.72
N ARG A 256 -0.72 3.91 -22.00
CA ARG A 256 0.27 3.59 -23.04
C ARG A 256 1.01 2.29 -22.69
N ASP A 257 1.32 2.08 -21.42
CA ASP A 257 2.02 0.89 -20.92
C ASP A 257 1.09 -0.34 -20.77
N MET A 258 -0.24 -0.15 -20.83
CA MET A 258 -1.26 -1.19 -20.66
C MET A 258 -2.16 -1.42 -21.89
N ASN A 259 -1.86 -0.91 -23.08
CA ASN A 259 -2.72 -1.10 -24.26
C ASN A 259 -2.28 -2.33 -25.10
N PRO A 260 -2.96 -3.49 -25.03
CA PRO A 260 -2.69 -4.62 -25.90
C PRO A 260 -3.56 -4.48 -27.16
N ALA A 261 -3.27 -3.48 -27.98
CA ALA A 261 -3.93 -3.33 -29.27
C ALA A 261 -2.98 -3.77 -30.39
N ILE A 262 -2.73 -5.08 -30.49
CA ILE A 262 -2.23 -5.68 -31.74
C ILE A 262 -3.09 -6.92 -32.04
N PRO A 263 -3.68 -7.03 -33.25
CA PRO A 263 -4.51 -8.16 -33.64
C PRO A 263 -3.71 -9.46 -33.60
N GLY A 264 -4.35 -10.55 -33.17
CA GLY A 264 -3.71 -11.86 -33.09
C GLY A 264 -3.03 -12.25 -34.42
N PRO A 265 -1.83 -12.86 -34.39
CA PRO A 265 -1.27 -13.44 -35.58
C PRO A 265 -2.16 -14.62 -35.97
N GLY A 266 -2.77 -14.50 -37.15
CA GLY A 266 -3.37 -15.64 -37.83
C GLY A 266 -2.35 -16.76 -37.95
N ASP A 267 -2.85 -17.97 -37.79
CA ASP A 267 -2.11 -19.20 -38.00
C ASP A 267 -1.53 -19.19 -39.42
N GLY A 268 -0.21 -19.07 -39.49
CA GLY A 268 0.59 -19.04 -40.70
C GLY A 268 1.92 -19.71 -40.42
N ASP A 269 1.87 -21.03 -40.32
CA ASP A 269 2.92 -22.03 -40.54
C ASP A 269 4.34 -21.50 -40.80
N GLY A 270 5.26 -21.81 -39.88
CA GLY A 270 6.69 -21.61 -40.06
C GLY A 270 7.50 -22.41 -39.06
N ALA A 271 7.85 -23.64 -39.45
CA ALA A 271 8.55 -24.63 -38.63
C ALA A 271 9.91 -24.17 -38.09
N TRP A 272 10.21 -24.66 -36.88
CA TRP A 272 11.51 -24.64 -36.22
C TRP A 272 12.58 -25.36 -37.06
N VAL A 273 13.74 -24.73 -37.26
CA VAL A 273 14.93 -25.37 -37.85
C VAL A 273 16.05 -25.41 -36.80
N PRO A 274 16.45 -26.59 -36.29
CA PRO A 274 17.59 -26.71 -35.40
C PRO A 274 18.89 -26.87 -36.19
N GLY A 275 19.90 -26.07 -35.85
CA GLY A 275 21.28 -26.35 -36.23
C GLY A 275 22.08 -25.12 -36.62
N SER A 276 22.60 -24.40 -35.62
CA SER A 276 23.86 -23.68 -35.79
C SER A 276 24.61 -23.61 -34.45
N ALA A 277 25.93 -23.72 -34.56
CA ALA A 277 26.87 -24.17 -33.55
C ALA A 277 26.98 -23.29 -32.29
N PHE A 278 27.38 -23.98 -31.23
CA PHE A 278 27.74 -23.51 -29.89
C PHE A 278 28.96 -22.58 -29.93
N ASP A 279 28.82 -21.33 -29.49
CA ASP A 279 29.95 -20.42 -29.23
C ASP A 279 30.37 -20.55 -27.75
N PRO A 280 31.60 -20.96 -27.41
CA PRO A 280 32.05 -21.16 -26.04
C PRO A 280 32.34 -19.86 -25.26
N GLY A 281 32.03 -18.67 -25.79
CA GLY A 281 32.24 -17.39 -25.10
C GLY A 281 31.17 -17.00 -24.06
N ALA A 282 30.06 -17.72 -23.94
CA ALA A 282 28.93 -17.36 -23.08
C ALA A 282 28.93 -18.08 -21.73
N PHE A 283 29.87 -17.73 -20.83
CA PHE A 283 29.75 -18.03 -19.40
C PHE A 283 30.18 -16.85 -18.53
N VAL A 284 29.33 -15.82 -18.46
CA VAL A 284 29.10 -15.06 -17.23
C VAL A 284 27.60 -14.84 -17.12
N GLY A 285 26.87 -15.86 -16.68
CA GLY A 285 25.42 -15.76 -16.55
C GLY A 285 24.71 -17.11 -16.45
N ALA A 286 24.89 -17.83 -15.34
CA ALA A 286 23.96 -18.86 -14.93
C ALA A 286 24.12 -19.22 -13.44
N GLY A 287 23.07 -18.96 -12.66
CA GLY A 287 22.87 -19.41 -11.29
C GLY A 287 21.78 -18.54 -10.67
N MET A 288 20.52 -18.95 -10.49
CA MET A 288 19.96 -20.29 -10.35
C MET A 288 18.58 -20.40 -10.98
N LYS A 289 18.31 -21.59 -11.51
CA LYS A 289 16.98 -22.10 -11.86
C LYS A 289 16.21 -22.42 -10.58
N ALA A 290 14.92 -22.08 -10.55
CA ALA A 290 13.92 -22.90 -9.89
C ALA A 290 12.66 -22.91 -10.77
N LYS A 291 12.55 -23.97 -11.57
CA LYS A 291 11.26 -24.50 -12.02
C LYS A 291 10.61 -25.16 -10.81
N LEU A 292 9.35 -24.87 -10.52
CA LEU A 292 8.45 -25.88 -10.01
C LEU A 292 7.05 -25.63 -10.55
N TYR A 293 6.50 -26.72 -11.05
CA TYR A 293 5.27 -26.89 -11.80
C TYR A 293 4.04 -26.86 -10.87
N ALA A 294 2.89 -26.59 -11.52
CA ALA A 294 1.50 -26.73 -11.05
C ALA A 294 0.97 -25.63 -10.13
#